data_AF-A0A5C6BV13-F1
#
_entry.id   AF-A0A5C6BV13-F1
#
_cell.length_a   1.000
_cell.length_b   1.000
_cell.length_c   1.000
_cell.angle_alpha   90.00
_cell.angle_beta   90.00
_cell.angle_gamma   90.00
#
_symmetry.space_group_name_H-M   'P 1'
#
loop_
_entity.id
_entity.type
_entity.pdbx_description
1 polymer ?
#
loop_
_entity_poly.entity_id
_entity_poly.type
_entity_poly.pdbx_seq_one_letter_code
_entity_poly.pdbx_strand_id
1 'polypeptide(L)'
;MARPKGSRTILVRITYDTFGELAGGIAGDTARQYAQRGQFNPRDLDSSLTWVNARRTAKGLPLIGLATEVSEAVSDEDLEAVISTPAPIQTGLLIYNPITACYREDI
;
A
#
# COMPACT_ATOMS: atom_id res chain seq x y z
N MET A 1 24.33 -38.93 -16.69
CA MET A 1 23.65 -38.38 -15.49
C MET A 1 22.40 -37.63 -15.93
N ALA A 2 21.21 -38.10 -15.54
CA ALA A 2 19.95 -37.47 -15.92
C ALA A 2 19.60 -36.36 -14.91
N ARG A 3 19.38 -35.13 -15.38
CA ARG A 3 18.86 -34.04 -14.54
C ARG A 3 17.45 -34.42 -14.08
N PRO A 4 17.11 -34.33 -12.78
CA PRO A 4 15.74 -34.54 -12.33
C PRO A 4 14.84 -33.49 -12.99
N LYS A 5 13.94 -33.95 -13.86
CA LYS A 5 12.97 -33.11 -14.56
C LYS A 5 11.87 -32.74 -13.57
N GLY A 6 12.02 -31.62 -12.85
CA GLY A 6 10.88 -31.13 -12.04
C GLY A 6 11.11 -30.15 -10.89
N SER A 7 12.33 -29.74 -10.53
CA SER A 7 12.50 -28.80 -9.41
C SER A 7 12.29 -27.35 -9.87
N ARG A 8 11.05 -26.86 -9.87
CA ARG A 8 10.79 -25.42 -9.85
C ARG A 8 10.99 -24.93 -8.42
N THR A 9 12.21 -24.56 -8.06
CA THR A 9 12.49 -23.92 -6.76
C THR A 9 11.78 -22.57 -6.72
N ILE A 10 10.73 -22.46 -5.92
CA ILE A 10 10.05 -21.18 -5.64
C ILE A 10 10.78 -20.54 -4.47
N LEU A 11 11.48 -19.43 -4.72
CA LEU A 11 12.20 -18.70 -3.69
C LEU A 11 11.28 -17.79 -2.87
N VAL A 12 10.27 -17.21 -3.50
CA VAL A 12 9.35 -16.26 -2.87
C VAL A 12 7.93 -16.51 -3.36
N ARG A 13 6.97 -16.51 -2.44
CA ARG A 13 5.54 -16.61 -2.74
C ARG A 13 4.82 -15.43 -2.08
N ILE A 14 4.27 -14.54 -2.90
CA ILE A 14 3.42 -13.44 -2.45
C ILE A 14 1.97 -13.91 -2.55
N THR A 15 1.24 -13.84 -1.43
CA THR A 15 -0.17 -14.23 -1.30
C THR A 15 -1.04 -13.02 -0.96
N TYR A 16 -2.36 -13.21 -1.00
CA TYR A 16 -3.29 -12.18 -0.52
C TYR A 16 -3.04 -11.80 0.94
N ASP A 17 -2.66 -12.76 1.78
CA ASP A 17 -2.30 -12.46 3.18
C ASP A 17 -1.09 -11.54 3.25
N THR A 18 -0.03 -11.79 2.45
CA THR A 18 1.14 -10.91 2.43
C THR A 18 0.78 -9.50 1.95
N PHE A 19 -0.10 -9.35 0.95
CA PHE A 19 -0.57 -8.03 0.53
C PHE A 19 -1.39 -7.34 1.62
N GLY A 20 -2.24 -8.09 2.33
CA GLY A 20 -3.04 -7.57 3.44
C GLY A 20 -2.19 -7.09 4.61
N GLU A 21 -1.17 -7.87 4.98
CA GLU A 21 -0.20 -7.52 6.01
C GLU A 21 0.55 -6.23 5.65
N LEU A 22 1.08 -6.15 4.42
CA LEU A 22 1.80 -4.97 3.92
C LEU A 22 0.92 -3.72 3.86
N ALA A 23 -0.36 -3.86 3.50
CA ALA A 23 -1.35 -2.77 3.46
C ALA A 23 -1.78 -2.25 4.85
N GLY A 24 -1.14 -2.72 5.91
CA GLY A 24 -1.34 -2.27 7.29
C GLY A 24 -2.14 -3.25 8.13
N GLY A 25 -1.82 -4.55 8.06
CA GLY A 25 -2.35 -5.57 8.97
C GLY A 25 -3.79 -6.01 8.65
N ILE A 26 -4.15 -6.07 7.37
CA ILE A 26 -5.41 -6.67 6.94
C ILE A 26 -5.26 -8.18 7.00
N ALA A 27 -6.13 -8.85 7.77
CA ALA A 27 -6.17 -10.30 7.88
C ALA A 27 -7.27 -10.93 7.00
N GLY A 28 -7.08 -12.21 6.69
CA GLY A 28 -8.06 -13.07 6.02
C GLY A 28 -8.30 -12.70 4.55
N ASP A 29 -9.46 -13.11 4.02
CA ASP A 29 -9.82 -12.95 2.61
C ASP A 29 -10.08 -11.50 2.17
N THR A 30 -9.90 -10.51 3.05
CA THR A 30 -10.22 -9.11 2.76
C THR A 30 -9.38 -8.57 1.59
N ALA A 31 -8.07 -8.85 1.57
CA ALA A 31 -7.20 -8.47 0.44
C ALA A 31 -7.63 -9.14 -0.87
N ARG A 32 -8.11 -10.38 -0.79
CA ARG A 32 -8.66 -11.12 -1.94
C ARG A 32 -9.98 -10.50 -2.44
N GLN A 33 -10.86 -10.05 -1.54
CA GLN A 33 -12.10 -9.38 -1.91
C GLN A 33 -11.82 -8.07 -2.66
N TYR A 34 -10.80 -7.30 -2.26
CA TYR A 34 -10.40 -6.09 -2.98
C TYR A 34 -9.89 -6.39 -4.40
N ALA A 35 -9.08 -7.43 -4.56
CA ALA A 35 -8.65 -7.89 -5.88
C ALA A 35 -9.84 -8.36 -6.74
N GLN A 36 -10.80 -9.08 -6.16
CA GLN A 36 -12.02 -9.52 -6.86
C GLN A 36 -12.93 -8.37 -7.27
N ARG A 37 -12.91 -7.26 -6.52
CA ARG A 37 -13.58 -6.00 -6.88
C ARG A 37 -12.82 -5.22 -7.96
N GLY A 38 -11.65 -5.67 -8.37
CA GLY A 38 -10.81 -4.99 -9.36
C GLY A 38 -10.05 -3.78 -8.82
N GLN A 39 -9.92 -3.62 -7.50
CA GLN A 39 -9.18 -2.48 -6.92
C GLN A 39 -7.66 -2.58 -7.13
N PHE A 40 -7.16 -3.80 -7.31
CA PHE A 40 -5.78 -4.04 -7.71
C PHE A 40 -5.66 -5.42 -8.39
N ASN A 41 -4.62 -5.58 -9.18
CA ASN A 41 -4.29 -6.85 -9.82
C ASN A 41 -3.16 -7.55 -9.04
N PRO A 42 -3.40 -8.71 -8.40
CA PRO A 42 -2.38 -9.42 -7.62
C PRO A 42 -1.30 -10.09 -8.49
N ARG A 43 -1.48 -10.12 -9.81
CA ARG A 43 -0.49 -10.61 -10.78
C ARG A 43 0.41 -9.51 -11.31
N ASP A 44 0.06 -8.26 -11.04
CA ASP A 44 0.82 -7.08 -11.45
C ASP A 44 1.40 -6.40 -10.20
N LEU A 45 2.72 -6.38 -10.13
CA LEU A 45 3.43 -5.86 -8.96
C LEU A 45 3.12 -4.38 -8.74
N ASP A 46 3.09 -3.58 -9.81
CA ASP A 46 2.89 -2.14 -9.73
C ASP A 46 1.48 -1.79 -9.23
N SER A 47 0.47 -2.46 -9.79
CA SER A 47 -0.91 -2.35 -9.31
C SER A 47 -1.05 -2.76 -7.84
N SER A 48 -0.40 -3.85 -7.43
CA SER A 48 -0.44 -4.31 -6.05
C SER A 48 0.27 -3.37 -5.07
N LEU A 49 1.42 -2.82 -5.45
CA LEU A 49 2.18 -1.86 -4.65
C LEU A 49 1.44 -0.54 -4.53
N THR A 50 0.84 -0.05 -5.62
CA THR A 50 0.01 1.16 -5.62
C THR A 50 -1.13 1.04 -4.62
N TRP A 51 -1.83 -0.10 -4.62
CA TRP A 51 -2.92 -0.35 -3.68
C TRP A 51 -2.46 -0.49 -2.23
N VAL A 52 -1.36 -1.22 -1.98
CA VAL A 52 -0.74 -1.32 -0.65
C VAL A 52 -0.36 0.06 -0.13
N ASN A 53 0.33 0.85 -0.94
CA ASN A 53 0.81 2.18 -0.57
C ASN A 53 -0.33 3.16 -0.32
N ALA A 54 -1.39 3.15 -1.14
CA ALA A 54 -2.57 3.97 -0.90
C ALA A 54 -3.17 3.71 0.51
N ARG A 55 -3.22 2.44 0.93
CA ARG A 55 -3.68 2.10 2.29
C ARG A 55 -2.70 2.48 3.38
N ARG A 56 -1.39 2.35 3.13
CA ARG A 56 -0.34 2.76 4.07
C ARG A 56 -0.39 4.27 4.30
N THR A 57 -0.51 5.07 3.24
CA THR A 57 -0.72 6.53 3.30
C THR A 57 -1.96 6.88 4.12
N ALA A 58 -3.08 6.21 3.88
CA ALA A 58 -4.31 6.43 4.66
C ALA A 58 -4.17 6.10 6.16
N LYS A 59 -3.19 5.28 6.53
CA LYS A 59 -2.86 4.93 7.92
C LYS A 59 -1.68 5.72 8.49
N GLY A 60 -1.07 6.62 7.72
CA GLY A 60 0.16 7.32 8.11
C GLY A 60 1.38 6.40 8.24
N LEU A 61 1.39 5.25 7.54
CA LEU A 61 2.51 4.32 7.51
C LEU A 61 3.48 4.67 6.36
N PRO A 62 4.80 4.43 6.53
CA PRO A 62 5.78 4.72 5.49
C PRO A 62 5.56 3.86 4.24
N LEU A 63 5.78 4.40 3.05
CA LEU A 63 5.59 3.70 1.77
C LEU A 63 6.56 2.51 1.61
N ILE A 64 6.19 1.54 0.77
CA ILE A 64 7.01 0.36 0.43
C ILE A 64 7.20 0.28 -1.09
N GLY A 65 8.42 -0.05 -1.51
CA GLY A 65 8.81 -0.15 -2.92
C GLY A 65 9.68 1.02 -3.38
N LEU A 66 10.32 0.88 -4.54
CA LEU A 66 11.03 1.98 -5.18
C LEU A 66 9.98 2.95 -5.72
N ALA A 67 10.12 4.24 -5.38
CA ALA A 67 9.31 5.28 -5.98
C ALA A 67 9.63 5.33 -7.49
N THR A 68 8.76 4.73 -8.31
CA THR A 68 8.70 5.10 -9.73
C THR A 68 8.14 6.52 -9.75
N GLU A 69 9.08 7.47 -9.76
CA GLU A 69 8.95 8.88 -10.13
C GLU A 69 7.53 9.46 -10.10
N VAL A 70 7.09 9.83 -8.89
CA VAL A 70 6.21 11.00 -8.72
C VAL A 70 6.85 11.89 -7.66
N SER A 71 8.01 12.42 -8.00
CA SER A 71 8.38 13.78 -7.62
C SER A 71 9.59 14.14 -8.46
N GLU A 72 9.48 15.24 -9.19
CA GLU A 72 10.65 16.02 -9.57
C GLU A 72 11.64 16.05 -8.40
N ALA A 73 12.91 15.85 -8.74
CA ALA A 73 14.02 16.05 -7.84
C ALA A 73 13.88 17.43 -7.18
N VAL A 74 13.43 17.45 -5.94
CA VAL A 74 13.85 18.50 -5.02
C VAL A 74 15.08 17.93 -4.34
N SER A 75 16.23 18.22 -4.95
CA SER A 75 17.50 18.21 -4.25
C SER A 75 17.38 19.22 -3.10
N ASP A 76 17.09 18.75 -1.90
CA ASP A 76 17.44 19.49 -0.69
C ASP A 76 18.76 18.94 -0.18
N GLU A 77 19.81 19.52 -0.75
CA GLU A 77 21.11 19.61 -0.11
C GLU A 77 21.01 20.67 0.99
N ASP A 78 20.60 20.27 2.19
CA ASP A 78 21.08 20.95 3.40
C ASP A 78 20.92 20.08 4.65
N LEU A 79 22.06 19.76 5.26
CA LEU A 79 22.15 19.33 6.64
C LEU A 79 21.85 20.56 7.51
N GLU A 80 20.87 20.51 8.39
CA GLU A 80 20.93 20.99 9.79
C GLU A 80 19.54 20.89 10.45
N ALA A 81 19.55 20.57 11.74
CA ALA A 81 18.38 20.26 12.54
C ALA A 81 17.45 21.47 12.76
N VAL A 82 16.13 21.33 12.54
CA VAL A 82 15.12 22.25 13.12
C VAL A 82 13.83 21.52 13.50
N ILE A 83 13.31 21.93 14.65
CA ILE A 83 12.24 21.38 15.48
C ILE A 83 10.85 21.87 15.02
N SER A 84 9.86 20.96 14.99
CA SER A 84 8.41 21.14 15.22
C SER A 84 7.57 22.13 14.39
N THR A 85 6.58 21.61 13.66
CA THR A 85 5.14 21.99 13.83
C THR A 85 4.21 20.96 13.16
N PRO A 86 3.17 20.43 13.84
CA PRO A 86 2.14 19.61 13.18
C PRO A 86 1.23 20.49 12.31
N ALA A 87 0.93 20.03 11.09
CA ALA A 87 0.08 20.73 10.14
C ALA A 87 -1.37 20.88 10.65
N PRO A 88 -2.06 21.99 10.32
CA PRO A 88 -3.38 22.29 10.85
C PRO A 88 -4.44 21.34 10.27
N ILE A 89 -5.24 20.77 11.16
CA ILE A 89 -6.39 19.92 10.85
C ILE A 89 -7.47 20.79 10.23
N GLN A 90 -7.66 20.65 8.91
CA GLN A 90 -8.77 21.30 8.21
C GLN A 90 -10.06 20.52 8.50
N THR A 91 -10.95 21.15 9.26
CA THR A 91 -12.26 20.68 9.70
C THR A 91 -13.18 20.38 8.50
N GLY A 92 -13.45 19.09 8.30
CA GLY A 92 -14.45 18.53 7.40
C GLY A 92 -14.42 17.02 7.55
N LEU A 93 -15.05 16.52 8.63
CA LEU A 93 -14.86 15.16 9.14
C LEU A 93 -15.61 14.15 8.24
N LEU A 94 -15.02 13.82 7.09
CA LEU A 94 -15.49 12.75 6.20
C LEU A 94 -15.19 11.40 6.85
N ILE A 95 -16.22 10.75 7.39
CA ILE A 95 -16.09 9.41 7.97
C ILE A 95 -16.06 8.40 6.82
N TYR A 96 -14.91 7.75 6.63
CA TYR A 96 -14.77 6.66 5.66
C TYR A 96 -15.48 5.40 6.18
N ASN A 97 -16.50 4.95 5.47
CA ASN A 97 -17.15 3.67 5.77
C ASN A 97 -16.47 2.53 5.00
N PRO A 98 -15.76 1.61 5.68
CA PRO A 98 -15.04 0.53 5.00
C PRO A 98 -15.96 -0.55 4.39
N ILE A 99 -17.25 -0.58 4.76
CA ILE A 99 -18.22 -1.55 4.22
C ILE A 99 -18.73 -1.10 2.84
N THR A 100 -18.97 0.20 2.66
CA THR A 100 -19.53 0.77 1.43
C THR A 100 -18.51 1.48 0.54
N ALA A 101 -17.28 1.69 1.03
CA ALA A 101 -16.19 2.40 0.33
C ALA A 101 -16.59 3.79 -0.17
N CYS A 102 -17.38 4.52 0.63
CA CYS A 102 -17.77 5.90 0.35
C CYS A 102 -17.46 6.78 1.55
N TYR A 103 -17.22 8.06 1.27
CA TYR A 103 -17.16 9.11 2.27
C TYR A 103 -18.59 9.63 2.54
N ARG A 104 -18.94 9.81 3.80
CA ARG A 104 -20.16 10.52 4.21
C ARG A 104 -19.78 11.75 5.01
N GLU A 105 -20.52 12.81 4.76
CA GLU A 105 -20.53 14.03 5.57
C GLU A 105 -21.47 13.79 6.76
N ASP A 106 -20.97 14.02 7.98
CA ASP A 106 -21.83 14.15 9.16
C ASP A 106 -22.58 15.49 9.04
N ILE A 107 -23.91 15.46 9.06
CA ILE A 107 -24.78 16.65 9.09
C ILE A 107 -25.24 16.87 10.52
#